data_AF-A0A1Z4BWL3-F1
#
_entry.id   AF-A0A1Z4BWL3-F1
#
_cell.length_a   1.000
_cell.length_b   1.000
_cell.length_c   1.000
_cell.angle_alpha   90.00
_cell.angle_beta   90.00
_cell.angle_gamma   90.00
#
_symmetry.space_group_name_H-M   'P 1'
#
loop_
_entity.id
_entity.type
_entity.pdbx_description
1 polymer ?
#
loop_
_entity_poly.entity_id
_entity_poly.type
_entity_poly.pdbx_seq_one_letter_code
_entity_poly.pdbx_strand_id
1 'polypeptide(L)'
;MAQVQTYWQIGRHIVGFEQGGQARAAYGKQLLPQLAQTLTNEFGKGFDASNLRYMRLFYQAFPNCDALRHELSWTHYRLLLRVDTPKARLWYMQETAEQNWSTRVLRRQIAIKADPQTATVYPAALADHYPIQDNRRSRSS
;
A
#
# COMPACT_ATOMS: atom_id res chain seq x y z
N MET A 1 12.04 2.12 8.12
CA MET A 1 11.81 0.85 7.40
C MET A 1 11.01 -0.20 8.17
N ALA A 2 11.29 -0.46 9.46
CA ALA A 2 10.66 -1.55 10.21
C ALA A 2 9.11 -1.56 10.17
N GLN A 3 8.46 -0.41 10.38
CA GLN A 3 6.99 -0.35 10.49
C GLN A 3 6.25 -0.78 9.22
N VAL A 4 6.70 -0.33 8.04
CA VAL A 4 6.05 -0.64 6.76
C VAL A 4 6.14 -2.14 6.47
N GLN A 5 7.32 -2.72 6.70
CA GLN A 5 7.54 -4.14 6.51
C GLN A 5 6.70 -4.97 7.49
N THR A 6 6.63 -4.60 8.77
CA THR A 6 5.75 -5.26 9.75
C THR A 6 4.29 -5.24 9.30
N TYR A 7 3.80 -4.08 8.84
CA TYR A 7 2.42 -3.96 8.36
C TYR A 7 2.15 -4.76 7.09
N TRP A 8 3.14 -4.87 6.20
CA TRP A 8 3.07 -5.75 5.04
C TRP A 8 2.96 -7.23 5.46
N GLN A 9 3.79 -7.67 6.40
CA GLN A 9 3.78 -9.05 6.89
C GLN A 9 2.44 -9.40 7.54
N ILE A 10 1.88 -8.51 8.36
CA ILE A 10 0.56 -8.70 8.95
C ILE A 10 -0.50 -8.84 7.86
N GLY A 11 -0.47 -7.98 6.84
CA GLY A 11 -1.34 -8.08 5.67
C GLY A 11 -1.24 -9.43 4.96
N ARG A 12 -0.01 -9.91 4.73
CA ARG A 12 0.26 -11.23 4.14
C ARG A 12 -0.35 -12.35 4.96
N HIS A 13 -0.16 -12.32 6.28
CA HIS A 13 -0.73 -13.32 7.19
C HIS A 13 -2.25 -13.31 7.17
N ILE A 14 -2.90 -12.13 7.20
CA ILE A 14 -4.35 -12.00 7.10
C ILE A 14 -4.87 -12.64 5.80
N VAL A 15 -4.28 -12.30 4.66
CA VAL A 15 -4.73 -12.82 3.36
C VAL A 15 -4.46 -14.33 3.23
N GLY A 16 -3.33 -14.82 3.73
CA GLY A 16 -3.03 -16.25 3.76
C GLY A 16 -4.06 -17.04 4.59
N PHE A 17 -4.44 -16.51 5.76
CA PHE A 17 -5.51 -17.11 6.59
C PHE A 17 -6.87 -17.13 5.88
N GLU A 18 -7.21 -16.08 5.12
CA GLU A 18 -8.45 -16.04 4.34
C GLU A 18 -8.47 -17.06 3.19
N GLN A 19 -7.35 -17.23 2.48
CA GLN A 19 -7.24 -18.10 1.31
C GLN A 19 -7.08 -19.60 1.65
N GLY A 20 -6.51 -19.92 2.82
CA GLY A 20 -6.26 -21.28 3.30
C GLY A 20 -7.49 -22.12 3.70
N GLY A 21 -8.71 -21.71 3.33
CA GLY A 21 -9.89 -22.57 3.36
C GLY A 21 -10.81 -22.46 4.59
N GLN A 22 -10.59 -21.53 5.52
CA GLN A 22 -11.54 -21.31 6.65
C GLN A 22 -12.50 -20.12 6.46
N ALA A 23 -12.34 -19.29 5.43
CA ALA A 23 -13.18 -18.11 5.23
C ALA A 23 -14.25 -18.31 4.12
N ARG A 24 -15.34 -19.01 4.45
CA ARG A 24 -16.66 -18.61 3.92
C ARG A 24 -17.08 -17.35 4.68
N ALA A 25 -17.45 -16.30 3.97
CA ALA A 25 -17.87 -14.92 4.34
C ALA A 25 -18.25 -14.55 5.81
N ALA A 26 -18.65 -15.50 6.66
CA ALA A 26 -18.92 -15.30 8.09
C ALA A 26 -17.65 -15.19 8.95
N TYR A 27 -16.62 -16.00 8.71
CA TYR A 27 -15.42 -16.02 9.58
C TYR A 27 -14.53 -14.79 9.38
N GLY A 28 -14.39 -14.31 8.14
CA GLY A 28 -13.64 -13.09 7.83
C GLY A 28 -14.19 -11.83 8.53
N LYS A 29 -15.50 -11.77 8.82
CA LYS A 29 -16.11 -10.67 9.56
C LYS A 29 -15.69 -10.63 11.03
N GLN A 30 -15.40 -11.78 11.64
CA GLN A 30 -15.00 -11.91 13.05
C GLN A 30 -13.48 -11.94 13.23
N LEU A 31 -12.74 -12.38 12.20
CA LEU A 31 -11.28 -12.47 12.22
C LEU A 31 -10.60 -11.14 12.53
N LEU A 32 -10.93 -10.07 11.80
CA LEU A 32 -10.29 -8.76 11.97
C LEU A 32 -10.59 -8.14 13.34
N PRO A 33 -11.83 -8.14 13.85
CA PRO A 33 -12.10 -7.69 15.23
C PRO A 33 -11.33 -8.48 16.30
N GLN A 34 -11.29 -9.81 16.20
CA GLN A 34 -10.59 -10.65 17.17
C GLN A 34 -9.07 -10.40 17.14
N LEU A 35 -8.48 -10.39 15.95
CA LEU A 35 -7.06 -10.11 15.78
C LEU A 35 -6.72 -8.69 16.25
N ALA A 36 -7.59 -7.71 16.00
CA ALA A 36 -7.40 -6.35 16.49
C ALA A 36 -7.39 -6.29 18.01
N GLN A 37 -8.30 -7.02 18.68
CA GLN A 37 -8.36 -7.06 20.13
C GLN A 37 -7.06 -7.63 20.72
N THR A 38 -6.59 -8.76 20.19
CA THR A 38 -5.35 -9.41 20.64
C THR A 38 -4.14 -8.50 20.42
N LEU A 39 -3.94 -8.02 19.20
CA LEU A 39 -2.78 -7.19 18.86
C LEU A 39 -2.80 -5.83 19.54
N THR A 40 -3.98 -5.24 19.76
CA THR A 40 -4.10 -3.99 20.51
C THR A 40 -3.76 -4.21 21.99
N ASN A 41 -4.13 -5.35 22.58
CA ASN A 41 -3.78 -5.68 23.96
C ASN A 41 -2.27 -5.93 24.13
N GLU A 42 -1.63 -6.56 23.15
CA GLU A 42 -0.22 -6.94 23.21
C GLU A 42 0.73 -5.80 22.82
N PHE A 43 0.39 -5.03 21.77
CA PHE A 43 1.27 -4.02 21.18
C PHE A 43 0.74 -2.58 21.27
N GLY A 44 -0.50 -2.39 21.72
CA GLY A 44 -1.08 -1.06 21.93
C GLY A 44 -1.60 -0.38 20.65
N LYS A 45 -1.47 0.95 20.61
CA LYS A 45 -2.04 1.80 19.54
C LYS A 45 -1.52 1.41 18.16
N GLY A 46 -2.43 1.42 17.17
CA GLY A 46 -2.09 1.14 15.77
C GLY A 46 -2.40 -0.29 15.32
N PHE A 47 -3.00 -1.13 16.17
CA PHE A 47 -3.45 -2.48 15.79
C PHE A 47 -4.97 -2.65 15.86
N ASP A 48 -5.71 -1.56 15.71
CA ASP A 48 -7.16 -1.60 15.64
C ASP A 48 -7.66 -2.24 14.33
N ALA A 49 -8.93 -2.64 14.30
CA ALA A 49 -9.53 -3.31 13.16
C ALA A 49 -9.48 -2.49 11.86
N SER A 50 -9.48 -1.16 11.96
CA SER A 50 -9.34 -0.28 10.79
C SER A 50 -7.93 -0.34 10.23
N ASN A 51 -6.90 -0.29 11.08
CA ASN A 51 -5.52 -0.40 10.61
C ASN A 51 -5.23 -1.80 10.05
N LEU A 52 -5.77 -2.86 10.64
CA LEU A 52 -5.66 -4.22 10.09
C LEU A 52 -6.32 -4.35 8.71
N ARG A 53 -7.47 -3.69 8.47
CA ARG A 53 -8.06 -3.60 7.12
C ARG A 53 -7.10 -2.94 6.14
N TYR A 54 -6.42 -1.86 6.53
CA TYR A 54 -5.41 -1.24 5.67
C TYR A 54 -4.20 -2.15 5.45
N MET A 55 -3.71 -2.88 6.46
CA MET A 55 -2.61 -3.83 6.31
C MET A 55 -2.96 -4.95 5.31
N ARG A 56 -4.18 -5.48 5.40
CA ARG A 56 -4.73 -6.44 4.43
C ARG A 56 -4.75 -5.87 3.02
N LEU A 57 -5.34 -4.68 2.83
CA LEU A 57 -5.37 -4.00 1.53
C LEU A 57 -3.96 -3.69 1.01
N PHE A 58 -3.03 -3.36 1.91
CA PHE A 58 -1.65 -3.06 1.58
C PHE A 58 -0.95 -4.26 0.94
N TYR A 59 -1.07 -5.44 1.53
CA TYR A 59 -0.51 -6.66 0.94
C TYR A 59 -1.16 -6.98 -0.42
N GLN A 60 -2.48 -6.83 -0.55
CA GLN A 60 -3.18 -7.07 -1.81
C GLN A 60 -2.76 -6.08 -2.91
N ALA A 61 -2.50 -4.82 -2.53
CA ALA A 61 -2.08 -3.76 -3.45
C ALA A 61 -0.61 -3.85 -3.85
N PHE A 62 0.26 -4.38 -2.98
CA PHE A 62 1.70 -4.46 -3.16
C PHE A 62 2.19 -5.86 -2.76
N PRO A 63 1.95 -6.90 -3.57
CA PRO A 63 2.26 -8.29 -3.20
C PRO A 63 3.76 -8.61 -3.17
N ASN A 64 4.61 -7.72 -3.70
CA ASN A 64 6.06 -7.84 -3.62
C ASN A 64 6.62 -6.84 -2.60
N CYS A 65 7.11 -7.33 -1.45
CA CYS A 65 7.70 -6.50 -0.41
C CYS A 65 9.00 -5.81 -0.86
N ASP A 66 9.79 -6.44 -1.73
CA ASP A 66 11.08 -5.91 -2.20
C ASP A 66 10.90 -4.73 -3.17
N ALA A 67 9.70 -4.59 -3.74
CA ALA A 67 9.32 -3.47 -4.59
C ALA A 67 8.88 -2.23 -3.79
N LEU A 68 8.76 -2.34 -2.46
CA LEU A 68 8.40 -1.20 -1.61
C LEU A 68 9.55 -0.19 -1.54
N ARG A 69 9.17 1.09 -1.54
CA ARG A 69 10.09 2.22 -1.39
C ARG A 69 10.35 2.51 0.08
N HIS A 70 11.61 2.73 0.41
CA HIS A 70 12.09 2.88 1.78
C HIS A 70 11.92 4.29 2.34
N GLU A 71 11.83 5.24 1.42
CA GLU A 71 11.55 6.65 1.59
C GLU A 71 10.09 6.87 2.04
N LEU A 72 9.19 5.92 1.75
CA LEU A 72 7.76 6.04 1.99
C LEU A 72 7.38 5.46 3.36
N SER A 73 6.81 6.31 4.19
CA SER A 73 6.17 5.91 5.46
C SER A 73 4.80 5.24 5.26
N TRP A 74 4.27 4.61 6.32
CA TRP A 74 2.93 4.02 6.30
C TRP A 74 1.83 4.98 5.83
N THR A 75 1.93 6.26 6.21
CA THR A 75 0.97 7.29 5.79
C THR A 75 0.99 7.53 4.28
N HIS A 76 2.14 7.42 3.61
CA HIS A 76 2.21 7.47 2.15
C HIS A 76 1.46 6.28 1.54
N TYR A 77 1.73 5.06 2.01
CA TYR A 77 1.03 3.88 1.51
C TYR A 77 -0.48 3.92 1.75
N ARG A 78 -0.94 4.47 2.87
CA ARG A 78 -2.39 4.69 3.10
C ARG A 78 -3.02 5.65 2.08
N LEU A 79 -2.28 6.65 1.60
CA LEU A 79 -2.75 7.53 0.53
C LEU A 79 -2.76 6.80 -0.81
N LEU A 80 -1.70 6.04 -1.12
CA LEU A 80 -1.59 5.24 -2.34
C LEU A 80 -2.70 4.17 -2.44
N LEU A 81 -3.13 3.60 -1.32
CA LEU A 81 -4.25 2.66 -1.26
C LEU A 81 -5.59 3.26 -1.70
N ARG A 82 -5.73 4.59 -1.71
CA ARG A 82 -6.93 5.28 -2.19
C ARG A 82 -6.91 5.53 -3.70
N VAL A 83 -5.82 5.22 -4.37
CA VAL A 83 -5.70 5.35 -5.82
C VAL A 83 -6.28 4.08 -6.45
N ASP A 84 -7.34 4.24 -7.23
CA ASP A 84 -8.15 3.13 -7.76
C ASP A 84 -7.35 2.25 -8.73
N THR A 85 -6.61 2.87 -9.66
CA THR A 85 -5.88 2.14 -10.70
C THR A 85 -4.49 1.67 -10.21
N PRO A 86 -4.15 0.37 -10.34
CA PRO A 86 -2.85 -0.15 -9.90
C PRO A 86 -1.66 0.53 -10.59
N LYS A 87 -1.78 0.82 -11.90
CA LYS A 87 -0.73 1.52 -12.67
C LYS A 87 -0.45 2.91 -12.08
N ALA A 88 -1.50 3.68 -11.80
CA ALA A 88 -1.37 4.98 -11.17
C ALA A 88 -0.75 4.92 -9.77
N ARG A 89 -1.16 3.92 -8.98
CA ARG A 89 -0.64 3.71 -7.63
C ARG A 89 0.87 3.49 -7.65
N LEU A 90 1.35 2.63 -8.55
CA LEU A 90 2.78 2.37 -8.71
C LEU A 90 3.54 3.61 -9.21
N TRP A 91 2.95 4.34 -10.16
CA TRP A 91 3.55 5.58 -10.64
C TRP A 91 3.71 6.60 -9.51
N TYR A 92 2.66 6.89 -8.74
CA TYR A 92 2.79 7.80 -7.59
C TYR A 92 3.75 7.29 -6.53
N MET A 93 3.82 5.99 -6.29
CA MET A 93 4.77 5.41 -5.34
C MET A 93 6.21 5.74 -5.75
N GLN A 94 6.53 5.55 -7.03
CA GLN A 94 7.84 5.84 -7.58
C GLN A 94 8.13 7.34 -7.60
N GLU A 95 7.23 8.15 -8.14
CA GLU A 95 7.39 9.60 -8.21
C GLU A 95 7.53 10.23 -6.82
N THR A 96 6.80 9.73 -5.82
CA THR A 96 6.93 10.18 -4.43
C THR A 96 8.32 9.90 -3.87
N ALA A 97 8.89 8.75 -4.18
CA ALA A 97 10.23 8.36 -3.72
C ALA A 97 11.31 9.18 -4.43
N GLU A 98 11.22 9.29 -5.76
CA GLU A 98 12.19 10.03 -6.59
C GLU A 98 12.22 11.53 -6.25
N GLN A 99 11.04 12.13 -6.05
CA GLN A 99 10.90 13.56 -5.76
C GLN A 99 10.86 13.88 -4.26
N ASN A 100 11.03 12.88 -3.38
CA ASN A 100 10.95 13.02 -1.93
C ASN A 100 9.69 13.76 -1.44
N TRP A 101 8.54 13.45 -2.04
CA TRP A 101 7.29 14.13 -1.68
C TRP A 101 6.86 13.80 -0.27
N SER A 102 6.55 14.83 0.51
CA SER A 102 5.83 14.64 1.78
C SER A 102 4.42 14.09 1.55
N THR A 103 3.82 13.50 2.58
CA THR A 103 2.43 13.01 2.55
C THR A 103 1.42 14.08 2.12
N ARG A 104 1.70 15.35 2.43
CA ARG A 104 0.86 16.50 2.04
C ARG A 104 0.97 16.80 0.54
N VAL A 105 2.18 16.71 -0.02
CA VAL A 105 2.41 16.88 -1.46
C VAL A 105 1.77 15.73 -2.23
N LEU A 106 2.01 14.47 -1.82
CA LEU A 106 1.38 13.30 -2.43
C LEU A 106 -0.14 13.43 -2.43
N ARG A 107 -0.76 13.77 -1.29
CA ARG A 107 -2.21 13.98 -1.21
C ARG A 107 -2.69 15.04 -2.20
N ARG A 108 -1.99 16.18 -2.28
CA ARG A 108 -2.33 17.27 -3.21
C ARG A 108 -2.24 16.80 -4.66
N GLN A 109 -1.18 16.07 -5.02
CA GLN A 109 -1.00 15.55 -6.38
C GLN A 109 -2.10 14.58 -6.78
N ILE A 110 -2.47 13.64 -5.89
CA ILE A 110 -3.61 12.73 -6.11
C ILE A 110 -4.90 13.53 -6.30
N ALA A 111 -5.14 14.55 -5.47
CA ALA A 111 -6.36 15.35 -5.54
C ALA A 111 -6.47 16.18 -6.83
N ILE A 112 -5.36 16.81 -7.27
CA ILE A 112 -5.32 17.58 -8.54
C ILE A 112 -5.70 16.70 -9.72
N LYS A 113 -5.29 15.42 -9.72
CA LYS A 113 -5.46 14.53 -10.87
C LYS A 113 -6.78 13.74 -10.84
N ALA A 114 -7.53 13.82 -9.74
CA ALA A 114 -8.88 13.26 -9.62
C ALA A 114 -9.98 14.24 -10.11
N ASP A 115 -9.62 15.50 -10.34
CA ASP A 115 -10.52 16.50 -10.93
C ASP A 115 -10.57 16.31 -12.48
N PRO A 116 -11.76 16.10 -13.07
CA PRO A 116 -11.92 15.92 -14.51
C PRO A 116 -11.40 17.09 -15.37
N GLN A 117 -11.21 18.28 -14.80
CA GLN A 117 -10.85 19.50 -15.55
C GLN A 117 -9.35 19.79 -15.61
N THR A 118 -8.51 19.08 -14.87
CA THR A 118 -7.06 19.32 -14.76
C THR A 118 -6.25 18.30 -15.56
N ALA A 119 -6.08 18.58 -16.85
CA ALA A 119 -5.20 17.83 -17.74
C ALA A 119 -3.72 18.11 -17.44
N THR A 120 -3.12 17.55 -16.39
CA THR A 120 -1.64 17.49 -16.31
C THR A 120 -1.08 16.36 -15.44
N VAL A 121 -0.24 15.55 -16.10
CA VAL A 121 0.72 14.50 -15.68
C VAL A 121 0.18 13.24 -15.01
N TYR A 122 -0.91 12.65 -15.47
CA TYR A 122 -0.72 11.26 -15.87
C TYR A 122 -0.21 11.35 -17.30
N PRO A 123 1.02 10.94 -17.62
CA PRO A 123 1.38 10.79 -19.02
C PRO A 123 0.44 9.71 -19.56
N ALA A 124 -0.56 10.10 -20.34
CA ALA A 124 -1.42 9.15 -21.06
C ALA A 124 -0.56 8.13 -21.85
N ALA A 125 0.65 8.54 -22.24
CA ALA A 125 1.68 7.73 -22.88
C ALA A 125 2.28 6.58 -22.03
N LEU A 126 2.15 6.58 -20.70
CA LEU A 126 2.66 5.50 -19.83
C LEU A 126 1.65 4.37 -19.60
N ALA A 127 0.40 4.51 -20.04
CA ALA A 127 -0.59 3.45 -19.95
C ALA A 127 -0.20 2.21 -20.79
N ASP A 128 0.55 2.41 -21.87
CA ASP A 128 0.89 1.36 -22.84
C ASP A 128 2.36 0.93 -22.84
N HIS A 129 3.27 1.64 -22.14
CA HIS A 129 4.71 1.41 -22.27
C HIS A 129 5.52 1.41 -20.97
N TYR A 130 4.93 1.15 -19.79
CA TYR A 130 5.77 0.88 -18.61
C TYR A 130 6.16 -0.59 -18.56
N PRO A 131 7.41 -0.97 -18.92
CA PRO A 131 7.88 -2.31 -18.60
C PRO A 131 7.91 -2.40 -17.08
N ILE A 132 7.38 -3.50 -16.54
CA ILE A 132 7.63 -3.87 -15.15
C ILE A 132 9.15 -4.03 -15.05
N GLN A 133 9.86 -2.99 -14.60
CA GLN A 133 11.30 -3.08 -14.43
C GLN A 133 11.56 -4.04 -13.27
N ASP A 134 11.94 -5.27 -13.64
CA ASP A 134 12.66 -6.22 -12.79
C ASP A 134 13.88 -5.49 -12.22
N ASN A 135 13.80 -5.12 -10.95
CA ASN A 135 14.88 -4.43 -10.27
C ASN A 135 15.97 -5.43 -9.87
N ARG A 136 16.69 -5.94 -10.87
CA ARG A 136 18.04 -6.48 -10.69
C ARG A 136 19.07 -5.45 -11.14
N ARG A 137 19.82 -4.95 -10.14
CA ARG A 137 21.15 -4.31 -10.17
C ARG A 137 21.21 -2.87 -10.71
N SER A 138 21.76 -1.95 -9.89
CA SER A 138 23.20 -1.60 -9.94
C SER A 138 23.54 -0.32 -9.14
N ARG A 139 24.52 -0.46 -8.24
CA ARG A 139 25.54 0.50 -7.70
C ARG A 139 25.77 0.14 -6.23
N SER A 140 26.89 -0.39 -5.72
CA SER A 140 28.30 -0.44 -6.16
C SER A 140 28.86 0.90 -6.63
N SER A 141 29.21 1.77 -5.69
CA SER A 141 30.59 2.15 -5.37
C SER A 141 30.63 2.96 -4.07
#